data_AF-A0A1W9XBU0-F1
#
_entry.id   AF-A0A1W9XBU0-F1
#
_cell.length_a   1.000
_cell.length_b   1.000
_cell.length_c   1.000
_cell.angle_alpha   90.00
_cell.angle_beta   90.00
_cell.angle_gamma   90.00
#
_symmetry.space_group_name_H-M   'P 1'
#
loop_
_entity.id
_entity.type
_entity.pdbx_description
1 polymer ?
#
loop_
_entity_poly.entity_id
_entity_poly.type
_entity_poly.pdbx_seq_one_letter_code
_entity_poly.pdbx_strand_id
1 'polypeptide(L)'
;MPSLKIFSLRSPKAERVNFSIMPHELSFENTVLEIDSENQEYLISANAELMVNVRKCFFSQIKTHDLIFFRDTFIVFNEALSNPHDTDVFIGHFNENQENLFVFKLPEKVSDQSFEDIRKSIGHDHQGPPKLYIDCQSVLYMDSKAINGMMALIQDMKNEKNEICFYAPSYKFRTYLELANIDRLVPLKTKSDAWVDHLIREKPMGQGCKIANDSEEHHIGRERLISIGRQNSKCDISLSDPSVSRVHAVMIHMNGELYVVDCGSTNFSYVNHRKIMPYCLNPLKINDIVVFGHDTYFKIRPGDQSPG
;
A
#
# COMPACT_ATOMS: atom_id res chain seq x y z
N MET A 1 -0.60 9.52 19.85
CA MET A 1 -0.31 8.18 20.36
C MET A 1 0.52 7.47 19.30
N PRO A 2 1.62 6.78 19.63
CA PRO A 2 2.34 6.02 18.61
C PRO A 2 1.51 4.78 18.27
N SER A 3 0.85 4.81 17.12
CA SER A 3 0.04 3.72 16.59
C SER A 3 0.93 2.68 15.91
N LEU A 4 0.64 1.39 16.12
CA LEU A 4 1.22 0.30 15.36
C LEU A 4 1.07 0.60 13.86
N LYS A 5 2.18 0.66 13.11
CA LYS A 5 2.12 0.79 11.65
C LYS A 5 2.15 -0.59 11.02
N ILE A 6 1.13 -0.88 10.23
CA ILE A 6 0.93 -2.17 9.56
C ILE A 6 1.31 -2.00 8.10
N PHE A 7 2.25 -2.82 7.64
CA PHE A 7 2.64 -2.88 6.25
C PHE A 7 2.49 -4.33 5.78
N SER A 8 1.35 -4.64 5.16
CA SER A 8 1.04 -5.97 4.63
C SER A 8 1.25 -6.00 3.13
N LEU A 9 1.93 -7.05 2.63
CA LEU A 9 2.27 -7.20 1.22
C LEU A 9 1.53 -8.37 0.62
N ARG A 10 0.21 -8.24 0.54
CA ARG A 10 -0.59 -9.10 -0.32
C ARG A 10 -0.34 -8.61 -1.75
N SER A 11 0.33 -9.41 -2.58
CA SER A 11 0.61 -9.03 -3.98
C SER A 11 -0.70 -8.96 -4.74
N PRO A 12 -1.17 -7.83 -5.28
CA PRO A 12 -2.47 -7.79 -5.93
C PRO A 12 -2.54 -8.56 -7.23
N LYS A 13 -3.63 -9.32 -7.37
CA LYS A 13 -4.14 -9.80 -8.66
C LYS A 13 -5.08 -8.72 -9.17
N ALA A 14 -4.78 -8.16 -10.33
CA ALA A 14 -5.70 -7.27 -11.02
C ALA A 14 -6.32 -7.98 -12.22
N GLU A 15 -7.63 -7.81 -12.36
CA GLU A 15 -8.38 -8.22 -13.52
C GLU A 15 -8.85 -6.98 -14.27
N ARG A 16 -8.68 -7.00 -15.60
CA ARG A 16 -9.31 -6.03 -16.47
C ARG A 16 -10.66 -6.60 -16.88
N VAL A 17 -11.73 -5.91 -16.49
CA VAL A 17 -13.10 -6.28 -16.83
C VAL A 17 -13.66 -5.23 -17.78
N ASN A 18 -14.31 -5.70 -18.84
CA ASN A 18 -15.06 -4.82 -19.73
C ASN A 18 -16.54 -4.92 -19.35
N PHE A 19 -17.14 -3.79 -18.99
CA PHE A 19 -18.57 -3.72 -18.74
C PHE A 19 -19.28 -3.40 -20.05
N SER A 20 -19.83 -4.43 -20.68
CA SER A 20 -20.59 -4.30 -21.93
C SER A 20 -22.09 -4.05 -21.70
N ILE A 21 -22.56 -4.17 -20.46
CA ILE A 21 -23.95 -3.97 -20.04
C ILE A 21 -23.95 -3.27 -18.68
N MET A 22 -24.78 -2.24 -18.53
CA MET A 22 -25.04 -1.50 -17.29
C MET A 22 -26.52 -1.61 -16.89
N PRO A 23 -26.86 -1.56 -15.58
CA PRO A 23 -25.94 -1.52 -14.44
C PRO A 23 -25.16 -2.84 -14.31
N HIS A 24 -23.98 -2.76 -13.71
CA HIS A 24 -23.11 -3.88 -13.43
C HIS A 24 -22.96 -4.06 -11.92
N GLU A 25 -23.17 -5.28 -11.44
CA GLU A 25 -23.06 -5.61 -10.03
C GLU A 25 -21.77 -6.40 -9.76
N LEU A 26 -20.99 -5.94 -8.78
CA LEU A 26 -19.86 -6.66 -8.23
C LEU A 26 -20.23 -7.12 -6.81
N SER A 27 -20.30 -8.43 -6.62
CA SER A 27 -20.67 -9.04 -5.34
C SER A 27 -19.43 -9.46 -4.54
N PHE A 28 -19.37 -9.01 -3.28
CA PHE A 28 -18.31 -9.27 -2.32
C PHE A 28 -18.92 -9.79 -1.00
N GLU A 29 -19.03 -11.11 -0.86
CA GLU A 29 -19.71 -11.75 0.27
C GLU A 29 -21.14 -11.21 0.50
N ASN A 30 -21.35 -10.42 1.56
CA ASN A 30 -22.62 -9.80 1.94
C ASN A 30 -22.76 -8.34 1.44
N THR A 31 -21.78 -7.84 0.71
CA THR A 31 -21.81 -6.48 0.15
C THR A 31 -21.89 -6.53 -1.38
N VAL A 32 -22.76 -5.71 -1.93
CA VAL A 32 -22.93 -5.50 -3.37
C VAL A 32 -22.46 -4.10 -3.69
N LEU A 33 -21.61 -3.99 -4.70
CA LEU A 33 -21.19 -2.75 -5.30
C LEU A 33 -21.86 -2.65 -6.67
N GLU A 34 -22.80 -1.72 -6.79
CA GLU A 34 -23.53 -1.48 -8.03
C GLU A 34 -22.88 -0.31 -8.77
N ILE A 35 -22.63 -0.52 -10.05
CA ILE A 35 -22.04 0.45 -10.95
C ILE A 35 -23.08 0.69 -12.04
N ASP A 36 -23.59 1.91 -12.12
CA ASP A 36 -24.52 2.31 -13.18
C ASP A 36 -23.91 3.40 -14.04
N SER A 37 -24.46 3.60 -15.23
CA SER A 37 -24.12 4.70 -16.12
C SER A 37 -25.36 5.53 -16.41
N GLU A 38 -25.40 6.76 -15.93
CA GLU A 38 -26.47 7.72 -16.22
C GLU A 38 -25.86 8.94 -16.94
N ASN A 39 -26.38 9.28 -18.12
CA ASN A 39 -25.91 10.45 -18.89
C ASN A 39 -24.39 10.52 -19.14
N GLN A 40 -23.72 9.38 -19.40
CA GLN A 40 -22.26 9.27 -19.58
C GLN A 40 -21.44 9.52 -18.29
N GLU A 41 -22.09 9.53 -17.13
CA GLU A 41 -21.45 9.60 -15.83
C GLU A 41 -21.66 8.26 -15.09
N TYR A 42 -20.62 7.80 -14.40
CA TYR A 42 -20.73 6.57 -13.62
C TYR A 42 -21.24 6.89 -12.22
N LEU A 43 -22.18 6.10 -11.74
CA LEU A 43 -22.65 6.14 -10.36
C LEU A 43 -22.22 4.86 -9.68
N ILE A 44 -21.73 4.99 -8.45
CA ILE A 44 -21.42 3.83 -7.63
C ILE A 44 -22.21 3.89 -6.34
N SER A 45 -22.69 2.72 -5.91
CA SER A 45 -23.30 2.55 -4.60
C SER A 45 -22.87 1.23 -3.97
N ALA A 46 -22.78 1.21 -2.64
CA ALA A 46 -22.58 -0.02 -1.89
C ALA A 46 -23.40 -0.02 -0.60
N ASN A 47 -23.78 -1.21 -0.15
CA ASN A 47 -24.37 -1.43 1.18
C ASN A 47 -23.31 -1.47 2.32
N ALA A 48 -22.08 -1.01 2.07
CA ALA A 48 -21.06 -0.75 3.07
C ALA A 48 -20.24 0.51 2.71
N GLU A 49 -19.50 1.06 3.66
CA GLU A 49 -18.71 2.28 3.45
C GLU A 49 -17.63 2.03 2.39
N LEU A 50 -17.60 2.89 1.36
CA LEU A 50 -16.60 2.93 0.31
C LEU A 50 -15.79 4.22 0.44
N MET A 51 -14.55 4.22 -0.07
CA MET A 51 -13.78 5.44 -0.23
C MET A 51 -13.63 5.77 -1.70
N VAL A 52 -14.16 6.90 -2.13
CA VAL A 52 -13.87 7.46 -3.46
C VAL A 52 -12.77 8.48 -3.31
N ASN A 53 -11.61 8.17 -3.87
CA ASN A 53 -10.35 8.84 -3.66
C ASN A 53 -9.94 8.84 -2.17
N VAL A 54 -10.49 9.77 -1.38
CA VAL A 54 -10.28 9.90 0.08
C VAL A 54 -11.58 10.21 0.85
N ARG A 55 -12.72 10.25 0.16
CA ARG A 55 -14.02 10.57 0.76
C ARG A 55 -14.77 9.29 1.09
N LYS A 56 -15.12 9.12 2.36
CA LYS A 56 -16.03 8.08 2.82
C LYS A 56 -17.44 8.39 2.36
N CYS A 57 -18.07 7.44 1.68
CA CYS A 57 -19.47 7.52 1.30
C CYS A 57 -20.06 6.12 1.13
N PHE A 58 -21.35 6.03 0.88
CA PHE A 58 -22.05 4.81 0.44
C PHE A 58 -22.49 4.92 -1.02
N PHE A 59 -22.43 6.12 -1.57
CA PHE A 59 -22.85 6.49 -2.90
C PHE A 59 -21.99 7.66 -3.38
N SER A 60 -21.57 7.63 -4.65
CA SER A 60 -20.89 8.75 -5.28
C SER A 60 -21.06 8.69 -6.79
N GLN A 61 -21.06 9.86 -7.40
CA GLN A 61 -20.69 9.99 -8.80
C GLN A 61 -19.19 9.75 -8.96
N ILE A 62 -18.82 9.02 -10.00
CA ILE A 62 -17.47 8.55 -10.31
C ILE A 62 -17.06 9.08 -11.68
N LYS A 63 -15.86 9.64 -11.73
CA LYS A 63 -15.20 10.06 -12.96
C LYS A 63 -14.19 9.01 -13.39
N THR A 64 -13.85 9.02 -14.68
CA THR A 64 -12.70 8.28 -15.16
C THR A 64 -11.46 8.64 -14.32
N HIS A 65 -10.71 7.62 -13.90
CA HIS A 65 -9.53 7.69 -13.03
C HIS A 65 -9.79 7.93 -11.54
N ASP A 66 -11.05 8.05 -11.09
CA ASP A 66 -11.34 7.99 -9.66
C ASP A 66 -10.92 6.62 -9.12
N LEU A 67 -10.21 6.66 -7.99
CA LEU A 67 -9.78 5.46 -7.29
C LEU A 67 -10.79 5.13 -6.21
N ILE A 68 -11.44 3.99 -6.35
CA ILE A 68 -12.44 3.54 -5.40
C ILE A 68 -11.80 2.44 -4.57
N PHE A 69 -11.78 2.62 -3.26
CA PHE A 69 -11.43 1.55 -2.35
C PHE A 69 -12.69 0.99 -1.72
N PHE A 70 -12.80 -0.32 -1.80
CA PHE A 70 -13.85 -1.09 -1.18
C PHE A 70 -13.24 -2.35 -0.56
N ARG A 71 -13.15 -2.37 0.78
CA ARG A 71 -12.47 -3.43 1.54
C ARG A 71 -11.03 -3.66 1.06
N ASP A 72 -10.74 -4.85 0.54
CA ASP A 72 -9.47 -5.30 -0.03
C ASP A 72 -9.44 -5.16 -1.57
N THR A 73 -10.41 -4.47 -2.14
CA THR A 73 -10.51 -4.26 -3.58
C THR A 73 -10.33 -2.77 -3.87
N PHE A 74 -9.55 -2.46 -4.89
CA PHE A 74 -9.52 -1.14 -5.49
C PHE A 74 -10.04 -1.22 -6.92
N ILE A 75 -10.79 -0.20 -7.32
CA ILE A 75 -11.43 -0.13 -8.62
C ILE A 75 -11.02 1.19 -9.26
N VAL A 76 -10.55 1.11 -10.50
CA VAL A 76 -10.23 2.28 -11.32
C VAL A 76 -11.01 2.19 -12.62
N PHE A 77 -11.78 3.24 -12.89
CA PHE A 77 -12.52 3.40 -14.12
C PHE A 77 -11.61 4.01 -15.19
N ASN A 78 -11.55 3.40 -16.36
CA ASN A 78 -10.85 3.94 -17.53
C ASN A 78 -11.83 4.12 -18.70
N GLU A 79 -11.54 5.10 -19.54
CA GLU A 79 -12.28 5.36 -20.78
C GLU A 79 -11.98 4.23 -21.76
N ALA A 80 -13.00 3.59 -22.33
CA ALA A 80 -12.76 2.53 -23.30
C ALA A 80 -12.06 3.07 -24.56
N LEU A 81 -11.14 2.26 -25.06
CA LEU A 81 -10.25 2.63 -26.18
C LEU A 81 -10.97 2.64 -27.55
N SER A 82 -12.19 2.09 -27.63
CA SER A 82 -12.86 1.75 -28.90
C SER A 82 -14.32 2.19 -29.02
N ASN A 83 -15.10 2.22 -27.92
CA ASN A 83 -16.52 2.59 -27.94
C ASN A 83 -16.84 3.48 -26.72
N PRO A 84 -17.43 4.67 -26.88
CA PRO A 84 -17.79 5.56 -25.76
C PRO A 84 -18.84 4.97 -24.80
N HIS A 85 -19.51 3.87 -25.17
CA HIS A 85 -20.41 3.13 -24.29
C HIS A 85 -19.73 2.00 -23.51
N ASP A 86 -18.50 1.63 -23.88
CA ASP A 86 -17.75 0.62 -23.14
C ASP A 86 -16.99 1.29 -22.00
N THR A 87 -16.88 0.58 -20.88
CA THR A 87 -16.05 1.02 -19.76
C THR A 87 -14.95 0.00 -19.56
N ASP A 88 -13.70 0.45 -19.59
CA ASP A 88 -12.57 -0.38 -19.18
C ASP A 88 -12.40 -0.24 -17.68
N VAL A 89 -12.75 -1.26 -16.91
CA VAL A 89 -12.63 -1.22 -15.46
C VAL A 89 -11.48 -2.11 -15.02
N PHE A 90 -10.58 -1.53 -14.24
CA PHE A 90 -9.53 -2.27 -13.56
C PHE A 90 -10.01 -2.56 -12.15
N ILE A 91 -10.20 -3.85 -11.87
CA ILE A 91 -10.52 -4.33 -10.54
C ILE A 91 -9.24 -4.96 -10.02
N GLY A 92 -8.55 -4.23 -9.15
CA GLY A 92 -7.43 -4.74 -8.39
C GLY A 92 -7.95 -5.33 -7.11
N HIS A 93 -7.69 -6.61 -6.86
CA HIS A 93 -7.83 -7.15 -5.52
C HIS A 93 -6.46 -7.14 -4.88
N PHE A 94 -6.34 -6.66 -3.65
CA PHE A 94 -5.19 -6.95 -2.81
C PHE A 94 -5.15 -8.47 -2.54
N ASN A 95 -4.56 -9.30 -3.42
CA ASN A 95 -4.71 -10.76 -3.32
C ASN A 95 -3.48 -11.65 -3.60
N GLU A 96 -3.00 -12.35 -2.55
CA GLU A 96 -2.39 -13.69 -2.58
C GLU A 96 -1.20 -13.92 -3.55
N ASN A 97 -0.02 -13.38 -3.24
CA ASN A 97 1.18 -14.21 -3.44
C ASN A 97 1.31 -15.14 -2.24
N GLN A 98 1.78 -16.36 -2.51
CA GLN A 98 1.83 -17.53 -1.61
C GLN A 98 2.68 -17.37 -0.34
N GLU A 99 3.15 -16.16 -0.04
CA GLU A 99 3.82 -15.83 1.22
C GLU A 99 2.97 -14.80 1.95
N ASN A 100 2.36 -15.22 3.05
CA ASN A 100 1.57 -14.35 3.92
C ASN A 100 2.51 -13.43 4.72
N LEU A 101 3.17 -12.50 4.05
CA LEU A 101 4.16 -11.61 4.62
C LEU A 101 3.51 -10.40 5.29
N PHE A 102 3.64 -10.33 6.60
CA PHE A 102 3.20 -9.21 7.43
C PHE A 102 4.41 -8.49 8.02
N VAL A 103 4.47 -7.17 7.87
CA VAL A 103 5.49 -6.35 8.51
C VAL A 103 4.83 -5.35 9.44
N PHE A 104 5.23 -5.34 10.71
CA PHE A 104 4.71 -4.45 11.73
C PHE A 104 5.84 -3.61 12.32
N LYS A 105 5.55 -2.37 12.67
CA LYS A 105 6.48 -1.53 13.44
C LYS A 105 5.98 -1.29 14.85
N LEU A 106 6.74 -1.73 15.84
CA LEU A 106 6.42 -1.48 17.24
C LEU A 106 6.70 -0.02 17.64
N PRO A 107 5.83 0.56 18.49
CA PRO A 107 6.03 1.90 19.04
C PRO A 107 7.18 1.93 20.07
N GLU A 108 7.61 3.13 20.48
CA GLU A 108 8.63 3.28 21.52
C GLU A 108 8.20 2.70 22.88
N LYS A 109 6.91 2.83 23.21
CA LYS A 109 6.30 2.24 24.40
C LYS A 109 5.31 1.18 23.96
N VAL A 110 5.66 -0.09 24.16
CA VAL A 110 4.86 -1.22 23.73
C VAL A 110 3.96 -1.66 24.88
N SER A 111 2.67 -1.85 24.57
CA SER A 111 1.67 -2.41 25.49
C SER A 111 1.24 -3.81 25.03
N ASP A 112 0.49 -4.52 25.88
CA ASP A 112 -0.24 -5.73 25.50
C ASP A 112 -1.12 -5.53 24.27
N GLN A 113 -1.79 -4.37 24.18
CA GLN A 113 -2.63 -4.04 23.02
C GLN A 113 -1.85 -4.07 21.69
N SER A 114 -0.56 -3.74 21.69
CA SER A 114 0.25 -3.75 20.46
C SER A 114 0.34 -5.15 19.84
N PHE A 115 0.49 -6.19 20.66
CA PHE A 115 0.56 -7.57 20.16
C PHE A 115 -0.83 -8.14 19.87
N GLU A 116 -1.86 -7.75 20.64
CA GLU A 116 -3.25 -8.07 20.29
C GLU A 116 -3.65 -7.50 18.92
N ASP A 117 -3.23 -6.26 18.62
CA ASP A 117 -3.49 -5.64 17.32
C ASP A 117 -2.76 -6.38 16.19
N ILE A 118 -1.51 -6.82 16.41
CA ILE A 118 -0.78 -7.69 15.46
C ILE A 118 -1.54 -8.99 15.22
N ARG A 119 -1.93 -9.69 16.30
CA ARG A 119 -2.67 -10.97 16.22
C ARG A 119 -3.99 -10.83 15.46
N LYS A 120 -4.77 -9.78 15.76
CA LYS A 120 -6.00 -9.44 15.04
C LYS A 120 -5.75 -9.14 13.55
N SER A 121 -4.65 -8.46 13.25
CA SER A 121 -4.29 -8.06 11.88
C SER A 121 -3.81 -9.23 11.02
N ILE A 122 -3.20 -10.25 11.63
CA ILE A 122 -2.86 -11.51 10.95
C ILE A 122 -4.16 -12.27 10.65
N GLY A 123 -5.12 -12.28 11.60
CA GLY A 123 -6.42 -12.93 11.42
C GLY A 123 -6.33 -14.45 11.21
N HIS A 124 -7.47 -15.11 11.01
CA HIS A 124 -7.52 -16.52 10.58
C HIS A 124 -7.77 -16.68 9.08
N ASP A 125 -7.99 -15.57 8.37
CA ASP A 125 -8.41 -15.54 6.97
C ASP A 125 -7.22 -15.17 6.07
N HIS A 126 -6.26 -16.09 6.04
CA HIS A 126 -5.09 -16.00 5.17
C HIS A 126 -4.81 -17.39 4.54
N GLN A 127 -4.59 -17.44 3.23
CA GLN A 127 -4.27 -18.70 2.54
C GLN A 127 -2.77 -19.00 2.66
N GLY A 128 -2.40 -20.00 3.46
CA GLY A 128 -1.01 -20.44 3.66
C GLY A 128 -0.36 -19.95 4.97
N PRO A 129 0.91 -20.27 5.24
CA PRO A 129 1.55 -19.93 6.50
C PRO A 129 2.03 -18.45 6.57
N PRO A 130 1.73 -17.70 7.65
CA PRO A 130 2.20 -16.33 7.85
C PRO A 130 3.71 -16.25 8.02
N LYS A 131 4.30 -15.25 7.38
CA LYS A 131 5.67 -14.77 7.61
C LYS A 131 5.60 -13.39 8.25
N LEU A 132 6.05 -13.28 9.48
CA LEU A 132 5.86 -12.11 10.32
C LEU A 132 7.19 -11.43 10.62
N TYR A 133 7.34 -10.19 10.20
CA TYR A 133 8.49 -9.34 10.53
C TYR A 133 8.03 -8.20 11.44
N ILE A 134 8.64 -8.07 12.60
CA ILE A 134 8.28 -7.05 13.59
C ILE A 134 9.49 -6.15 13.81
N ASP A 135 9.45 -4.93 13.28
CA ASP A 135 10.45 -3.90 13.57
C ASP A 135 10.40 -3.51 15.05
N CYS A 136 11.52 -3.72 15.70
CA CYS A 136 11.73 -3.48 17.12
C CYS A 136 12.77 -2.38 17.35
N GLN A 137 13.15 -1.62 16.32
CA GLN A 137 14.19 -0.58 16.39
C GLN A 137 13.85 0.55 17.34
N SER A 138 12.59 0.99 17.34
CA SER A 138 12.14 2.13 18.15
C SER A 138 11.82 1.75 19.59
N VAL A 139 11.73 0.47 19.95
CA VAL A 139 11.23 0.05 21.27
C VAL A 139 12.17 0.50 22.39
N LEU A 140 11.65 1.28 23.33
CA LEU A 140 12.36 1.76 24.52
C LEU A 140 11.82 1.14 25.82
N TYR A 141 10.53 0.74 25.82
CA TYR A 141 9.86 0.22 26.99
C TYR A 141 8.85 -0.89 26.65
N MET A 142 8.87 -1.96 27.44
CA MET A 142 7.87 -3.02 27.52
C MET A 142 7.56 -3.32 28.97
N ASP A 143 6.27 -3.42 29.32
CA ASP A 143 5.85 -3.95 30.61
C ASP A 143 5.63 -5.46 30.58
N SER A 144 5.31 -6.05 31.73
CA SER A 144 5.04 -7.49 31.85
C SER A 144 3.86 -7.95 30.99
N LYS A 145 2.86 -7.08 30.77
CA LYS A 145 1.71 -7.41 29.93
C LYS A 145 2.10 -7.45 28.45
N ALA A 146 2.93 -6.51 27.98
CA ALA A 146 3.50 -6.51 26.65
C ALA A 146 4.36 -7.75 26.39
N ILE A 147 5.18 -8.16 27.37
CA ILE A 147 5.97 -9.40 27.29
C ILE A 147 5.04 -10.63 27.17
N ASN A 148 3.98 -10.69 27.97
CA ASN A 148 3.00 -11.77 27.88
C ASN A 148 2.27 -11.79 26.53
N GLY A 149 1.90 -10.63 25.99
CA GLY A 149 1.29 -10.50 24.66
C GLY A 149 2.24 -10.95 23.55
N MET A 150 3.53 -10.61 23.65
CA MET A 150 4.56 -11.10 22.73
C MET A 150 4.68 -12.63 22.80
N MET A 151 4.68 -13.20 24.00
CA MET A 151 4.75 -14.66 24.18
C MET A 151 3.52 -15.37 23.61
N ALA A 152 2.33 -14.78 23.77
CA ALA A 152 1.10 -15.30 23.15
C ALA A 152 1.20 -15.30 21.62
N LEU A 153 1.70 -14.21 21.02
CA LEU A 153 1.94 -14.13 19.57
C LEU A 153 2.95 -15.18 19.09
N ILE A 154 4.07 -15.35 19.80
CA ILE A 154 5.07 -16.39 19.46
C ILE A 154 4.45 -17.78 19.53
N GLN A 155 3.60 -18.02 20.53
CA GLN A 155 2.91 -19.30 20.71
C GLN A 155 1.90 -19.57 19.58
N ASP A 156 1.17 -18.55 19.11
CA ASP A 156 0.27 -18.67 17.95
C ASP A 156 1.04 -18.98 16.66
N MET A 157 2.29 -18.50 16.57
CA MET A 157 3.16 -18.68 15.41
C MET A 157 4.00 -19.96 15.43
N LYS A 158 3.86 -20.85 16.43
CA LYS A 158 4.68 -22.08 16.57
C LYS A 158 4.46 -23.17 15.51
N ASN A 159 3.57 -22.99 14.55
CA ASN A 159 3.40 -23.93 13.44
C ASN A 159 4.68 -23.94 12.59
N GLU A 160 5.21 -25.12 12.24
CA GLU A 160 6.49 -25.29 11.52
C GLU A 160 6.57 -24.56 10.18
N LYS A 161 5.42 -24.24 9.58
CA LYS A 161 5.34 -23.51 8.32
C LYS A 161 5.36 -21.99 8.50
N ASN A 162 5.01 -21.49 9.69
CA ASN A 162 4.95 -20.07 9.98
C ASN A 162 6.35 -19.53 10.24
N GLU A 163 6.60 -18.29 9.84
CA GLU A 163 7.85 -17.59 10.15
C GLU A 163 7.54 -16.39 11.04
N ILE A 164 8.31 -16.18 12.09
CA ILE A 164 8.29 -14.96 12.90
C ILE A 164 9.72 -14.48 13.11
N CYS A 165 9.94 -13.18 12.96
CA CYS A 165 11.23 -12.54 13.09
C CYS A 165 11.10 -11.19 13.79
N PHE A 166 11.89 -10.97 14.84
CA PHE A 166 12.10 -9.63 15.38
C PHE A 166 13.23 -8.95 14.62
N TYR A 167 12.89 -7.85 13.96
CA TYR A 167 13.75 -7.11 13.04
C TYR A 167 14.34 -5.87 13.69
N ALA A 168 15.61 -5.60 13.39
CA ALA A 168 16.36 -4.45 13.89
C ALA A 168 16.17 -4.18 15.40
N PRO A 169 16.25 -5.19 16.29
CA PRO A 169 15.87 -5.02 17.69
C PRO A 169 16.76 -4.01 18.40
N SER A 170 16.13 -3.03 19.05
CA SER A 170 16.81 -2.05 19.90
C SER A 170 17.56 -2.74 21.06
N TYR A 171 18.50 -2.03 21.68
CA TYR A 171 19.19 -2.52 22.87
C TYR A 171 18.21 -2.91 23.99
N LYS A 172 17.17 -2.10 24.20
CA LYS A 172 16.14 -2.35 25.21
C LYS A 172 15.32 -3.60 24.88
N PHE A 173 14.92 -3.76 23.62
CA PHE A 173 14.16 -4.93 23.19
C PHE A 173 14.95 -6.23 23.40
N ARG A 174 16.25 -6.24 23.07
CA ARG A 174 17.14 -7.38 23.34
C ARG A 174 17.22 -7.73 24.81
N THR A 175 17.34 -6.71 25.67
CA THR A 175 17.38 -6.92 27.12
C THR A 175 16.12 -7.64 27.61
N TYR A 176 14.94 -7.29 27.09
CA TYR A 176 13.69 -7.97 27.46
C TYR A 176 13.66 -9.43 26.99
N LEU A 177 14.14 -9.71 25.78
CA LEU A 177 14.21 -11.08 25.26
C LEU A 177 15.17 -11.94 26.07
N GLU A 178 16.35 -11.42 26.39
CA GLU A 178 17.38 -12.11 27.19
C GLU A 178 16.85 -12.43 28.60
N LEU A 179 16.25 -11.45 29.27
CA LEU A 179 15.70 -11.64 30.63
C LEU A 179 14.55 -12.66 30.67
N ALA A 180 13.78 -12.75 29.58
CA ALA A 180 12.68 -13.70 29.47
C ALA A 180 13.07 -15.02 28.77
N ASN A 181 14.34 -15.21 28.39
CA ASN A 181 14.86 -16.35 27.61
C ASN A 181 14.10 -16.62 26.30
N ILE A 182 13.64 -15.55 25.63
CA ILE A 182 12.82 -15.60 24.40
C ILE A 182 13.70 -15.55 23.15
N ASP A 183 14.91 -15.02 23.25
CA ASP A 183 15.90 -14.93 22.17
C ASP A 183 16.22 -16.29 21.52
N ARG A 184 16.00 -17.40 22.24
CA ARG A 184 16.16 -18.77 21.74
C ARG A 184 14.94 -19.32 21.01
N LEU A 185 13.77 -18.67 21.16
CA LEU A 185 12.50 -19.12 20.60
C LEU A 185 12.20 -18.52 19.23
N VAL A 186 12.83 -17.38 18.90
CA VAL A 186 12.53 -16.61 17.69
C VAL A 186 13.80 -16.04 17.06
N PRO A 187 14.00 -16.18 15.73
CA PRO A 187 15.11 -15.53 15.03
C PRO A 187 15.17 -14.01 15.24
N LEU A 188 16.38 -13.51 15.52
CA LEU A 188 16.69 -12.08 15.57
C LEU A 188 17.51 -11.67 14.34
N LYS A 189 17.00 -10.72 13.55
CA LYS A 189 17.72 -10.19 12.39
C LYS A 189 18.14 -8.75 12.64
N THR A 190 19.45 -8.49 12.54
CA THR A 190 20.03 -7.14 12.65
C THR A 190 19.87 -6.34 11.36
N LYS A 191 20.08 -6.98 10.20
CA LYS A 191 19.72 -6.54 8.85
C LYS A 191 19.75 -7.77 7.95
N SER A 192 18.69 -8.09 7.22
CA SER A 192 18.78 -9.16 6.20
C SER A 192 17.65 -9.22 5.17
N ASP A 193 16.81 -8.20 5.04
CA ASP A 193 15.87 -8.17 3.92
C ASP A 193 15.78 -6.73 3.40
N ALA A 194 16.28 -6.53 2.18
CA ALA A 194 16.40 -5.22 1.54
C ALA A 194 15.03 -4.54 1.35
N TRP A 195 13.96 -5.34 1.26
CA TRP A 195 12.60 -4.88 1.04
C TRP A 195 11.89 -4.59 2.36
N VAL A 196 12.11 -5.41 3.40
CA VAL A 196 11.67 -5.12 4.77
C VAL A 196 12.40 -3.87 5.32
N ASP A 197 13.69 -3.72 5.05
CA ASP A 197 14.44 -2.47 5.28
C ASP A 197 13.79 -1.27 4.54
N HIS A 198 13.30 -1.52 3.32
CA HIS A 198 12.59 -0.52 2.55
C HIS A 198 11.22 -0.16 3.14
N LEU A 199 10.59 -1.03 3.90
CA LEU A 199 9.30 -0.76 4.52
C LEU A 199 9.44 -0.02 5.85
N ILE A 200 10.49 -0.35 6.60
CA ILE A 200 10.64 0.03 8.01
C ILE A 200 11.28 1.40 8.22
N ARG A 201 12.23 1.82 7.37
CA ARG A 201 12.99 3.07 7.62
C ARG A 201 12.07 4.29 7.47
N GLU A 202 11.79 4.94 8.59
CA GLU A 202 10.95 6.14 8.62
C GLU A 202 11.71 7.41 8.25
N LYS A 203 11.11 8.17 7.33
CA LYS A 203 10.70 9.56 7.57
C LYS A 203 9.31 9.74 6.95
N PRO A 204 8.25 10.02 7.74
CA PRO A 204 6.98 10.44 7.13
C PRO A 204 7.24 11.65 6.26
N MET A 205 6.56 11.73 5.12
CA MET A 205 6.86 12.74 4.10
C MET A 205 6.36 14.15 4.45
N GLY A 206 6.00 14.41 5.71
CA GLY A 206 5.83 15.75 6.26
C GLY A 206 4.66 16.51 5.64
N GLN A 207 4.83 17.81 5.34
CA GLN A 207 3.79 18.72 4.84
C GLN A 207 3.37 18.48 3.38
N GLY A 208 4.02 17.54 2.70
CA GLY A 208 3.84 17.22 1.28
C GLY A 208 5.15 16.72 0.73
N CYS A 209 5.13 16.19 -0.49
CA CYS A 209 6.34 15.76 -1.17
C CYS A 209 6.36 16.25 -2.61
N LYS A 210 7.51 16.08 -3.27
CA LYS A 210 7.64 16.37 -4.68
C LYS A 210 8.29 15.19 -5.38
N ILE A 211 8.00 15.04 -6.66
CA ILE A 211 8.81 14.23 -7.56
C ILE A 211 9.53 15.17 -8.50
N ALA A 212 10.82 14.96 -8.71
CA ALA A 212 11.62 15.85 -9.55
C ALA A 212 12.71 15.10 -10.31
N ASN A 213 12.93 15.51 -11.55
CA ASN A 213 14.05 15.11 -12.38
C ASN A 213 14.84 16.35 -12.80
N ASP A 214 15.66 16.24 -13.85
CA ASP A 214 16.53 17.34 -14.30
C ASP A 214 15.75 18.44 -15.03
N SER A 215 14.55 18.15 -15.54
CA SER A 215 13.74 19.04 -16.38
C SER A 215 12.45 19.54 -15.73
N GLU A 216 11.91 18.80 -14.77
CA GLU A 216 10.57 19.04 -14.22
C GLU A 216 10.46 18.65 -12.74
N GLU A 217 9.57 19.32 -12.02
CA GLU A 217 9.23 19.08 -10.62
C GLU A 217 7.71 19.19 -10.42
N HIS A 218 7.14 18.23 -9.69
CA HIS A 218 5.71 18.13 -9.44
C HIS A 218 5.43 17.95 -7.95
N HIS A 219 4.55 18.79 -7.40
CA HIS A 219 4.15 18.70 -5.99
C HIS A 219 3.03 17.68 -5.81
N ILE A 220 3.21 16.79 -4.84
CA ILE A 220 2.23 15.79 -4.42
C ILE A 220 1.69 16.21 -3.05
N GLY A 221 0.46 16.74 -3.05
CA GLY A 221 -0.24 17.21 -1.85
C GLY A 221 -0.62 16.07 -0.88
N ARG A 222 -1.01 16.42 0.35
CA ARG A 222 -1.56 15.47 1.34
C ARG A 222 -2.92 14.95 0.93
N GLU A 223 -3.20 13.69 1.31
CA GLU A 223 -4.48 13.02 1.06
C GLU A 223 -4.91 13.15 -0.41
N ARG A 224 -3.94 12.94 -1.31
CA ARG A 224 -4.10 13.20 -2.74
C ARG A 224 -3.62 12.02 -3.56
N LEU A 225 -4.34 11.80 -4.64
CA LEU A 225 -3.99 10.90 -5.73
C LEU A 225 -3.50 11.72 -6.93
N ILE A 226 -2.44 11.25 -7.58
CA ILE A 226 -1.85 11.87 -8.76
C ILE A 226 -1.65 10.80 -9.83
N SER A 227 -2.28 10.98 -10.97
CA SER A 227 -2.16 10.11 -12.14
C SER A 227 -0.99 10.53 -13.04
N ILE A 228 -0.23 9.55 -13.54
CA ILE A 228 0.98 9.75 -14.35
C ILE A 228 0.88 8.96 -15.64
N GLY A 229 1.17 9.59 -16.78
CA GLY A 229 1.16 8.92 -18.07
C GLY A 229 1.39 9.86 -19.25
N ARG A 230 1.36 9.30 -20.46
CA ARG A 230 1.63 10.06 -21.69
C ARG A 230 0.45 10.90 -22.18
N GLN A 231 -0.77 10.58 -21.77
CA GLN A 231 -1.96 11.25 -22.27
C GLN A 231 -2.32 12.46 -21.38
N ASN A 232 -1.94 13.66 -21.82
CA ASN A 232 -2.23 14.94 -21.15
C ASN A 232 -3.68 15.09 -20.64
N SER A 233 -4.67 14.63 -21.40
CA SER A 233 -6.09 14.76 -21.03
C SER A 233 -6.53 13.84 -19.88
N LYS A 234 -5.68 12.88 -19.49
CA LYS A 234 -6.02 11.80 -18.55
C LYS A 234 -5.09 11.73 -17.33
N CYS A 235 -4.03 12.53 -17.31
CA CYS A 235 -3.02 12.44 -16.27
C CYS A 235 -2.75 13.81 -15.66
N ASP A 236 -2.69 13.86 -14.33
CA ASP A 236 -2.26 15.03 -13.57
C ASP A 236 -0.82 15.43 -13.93
N ILE A 237 0.03 14.42 -14.17
CA ILE A 237 1.40 14.59 -14.65
C ILE A 237 1.50 13.90 -16.00
N SER A 238 1.75 14.70 -17.04
CA SER A 238 1.92 14.19 -18.39
C SER A 238 3.37 14.13 -18.82
N LEU A 239 3.77 12.95 -19.28
CA LEU A 239 5.13 12.64 -19.71
C LEU A 239 5.17 12.49 -21.24
N SER A 240 6.09 13.17 -21.92
CA SER A 240 6.16 13.14 -23.39
C SER A 240 6.79 11.86 -23.96
N ASP A 241 7.41 11.04 -23.11
CA ASP A 241 8.16 9.83 -23.49
C ASP A 241 7.26 8.76 -24.13
N PRO A 242 7.51 8.36 -25.40
CA PRO A 242 6.74 7.34 -26.11
C PRO A 242 6.69 5.96 -25.44
N SER A 243 7.69 5.63 -24.62
CA SER A 243 7.76 4.38 -23.85
C SER A 243 6.81 4.39 -22.65
N VAL A 244 6.30 5.55 -22.26
CA VAL A 244 5.28 5.72 -21.22
C VAL A 244 3.89 5.48 -21.81
N SER A 245 3.12 4.67 -21.09
CA SER A 245 1.74 4.33 -21.46
C SER A 245 0.82 5.53 -21.27
N ARG A 246 -0.32 5.55 -21.97
CA ARG A 246 -1.28 6.68 -21.92
C ARG A 246 -1.66 7.03 -20.48
N VAL A 247 -1.99 6.00 -19.70
CA VAL A 247 -2.03 6.00 -18.24
C VAL A 247 -1.01 4.94 -17.81
N HIS A 248 0.03 5.33 -17.07
CA HIS A 248 1.16 4.46 -16.80
C HIS A 248 1.23 4.07 -15.33
N ALA A 249 1.06 5.04 -14.43
CA ALA A 249 1.10 4.80 -12.99
C ALA A 249 0.23 5.80 -12.24
N VAL A 250 -0.01 5.51 -10.97
CA VAL A 250 -0.67 6.42 -10.02
C VAL A 250 0.20 6.52 -8.77
N MET A 251 0.32 7.74 -8.24
CA MET A 251 0.91 8.01 -6.93
C MET A 251 -0.16 8.39 -5.92
N ILE A 252 -0.03 7.88 -4.70
CA ILE A 252 -1.03 8.08 -3.65
C ILE A 252 -0.32 8.55 -2.38
N HIS A 253 -0.67 9.72 -1.89
CA HIS A 253 -0.15 10.25 -0.63
C HIS A 253 -1.27 10.26 0.41
N MET A 254 -1.23 9.32 1.35
CA MET A 254 -2.23 9.13 2.41
C MET A 254 -1.56 8.86 3.75
N ASN A 255 -2.12 9.36 4.85
CA ASN A 255 -1.62 9.16 6.21
C ASN A 255 -0.13 9.54 6.40
N GLY A 256 0.36 10.49 5.59
CA GLY A 256 1.76 10.95 5.61
C GLY A 256 2.76 10.03 4.91
N GLU A 257 2.28 9.06 4.13
CA GLU A 257 3.07 8.08 3.38
C GLU A 257 2.74 8.15 1.89
N LEU A 258 3.75 7.99 1.04
CA LEU A 258 3.61 8.04 -0.43
C LEU A 258 3.76 6.62 -1.00
N TYR A 259 2.93 6.32 -1.99
CA TYR A 259 2.91 5.05 -2.70
C TYR A 259 2.92 5.29 -4.21
N VAL A 260 3.40 4.29 -4.97
CA VAL A 260 3.26 4.21 -6.43
C VAL A 260 2.65 2.87 -6.83
N VAL A 261 1.79 2.91 -7.85
CA VAL A 261 1.14 1.75 -8.47
C VAL A 261 1.34 1.84 -9.98
N ASP A 262 1.94 0.82 -10.60
CA ASP A 262 1.98 0.70 -12.06
C ASP A 262 0.61 0.22 -12.57
N CYS A 263 0.07 0.82 -13.63
CA CYS A 263 -1.28 0.53 -14.13
C CYS A 263 -1.33 -0.54 -15.24
N GLY A 264 -0.40 -1.51 -15.23
CA GLY A 264 -0.26 -2.50 -16.29
C GLY A 264 0.37 -1.91 -17.54
N SER A 265 1.37 -1.05 -17.33
CA SER A 265 2.02 -0.36 -18.43
C SER A 265 2.82 -1.33 -19.31
N THR A 266 3.03 -0.96 -20.57
CA THR A 266 3.73 -1.81 -21.55
C THR A 266 5.17 -2.11 -21.13
N ASN A 267 5.84 -1.12 -20.53
CA ASN A 267 7.27 -1.17 -20.21
C ASN A 267 7.55 -1.26 -18.70
N PHE A 268 6.49 -1.36 -17.90
CA PHE A 268 6.53 -1.39 -16.43
C PHE A 268 7.11 -0.12 -15.80
N SER A 269 6.94 -0.04 -14.49
CA SER A 269 7.58 0.94 -13.63
C SER A 269 8.67 0.27 -12.80
N TYR A 270 9.63 1.07 -12.33
CA TYR A 270 10.73 0.61 -11.49
C TYR A 270 10.90 1.52 -10.28
N VAL A 271 11.25 0.95 -9.14
CA VAL A 271 11.66 1.68 -7.93
C VAL A 271 13.08 1.25 -7.58
N ASN A 272 14.02 2.18 -7.54
CA ASN A 272 15.44 1.93 -7.26
C ASN A 272 16.01 0.77 -8.10
N HIS A 273 15.80 0.82 -9.42
CA HIS A 273 16.20 -0.19 -10.42
C HIS A 273 15.51 -1.57 -10.30
N ARG A 274 14.54 -1.72 -9.41
CA ARG A 274 13.75 -2.96 -9.31
C ARG A 274 12.42 -2.75 -9.99
N LYS A 275 12.10 -3.64 -10.93
CA LYS A 275 10.77 -3.69 -11.55
C LYS A 275 9.73 -3.87 -10.46
N ILE A 276 8.72 -3.00 -10.44
CA ILE A 276 7.57 -3.20 -9.57
C ILE A 276 6.51 -3.99 -10.33
N MET A 277 5.78 -4.81 -9.60
CA MET A 277 4.67 -5.55 -10.18
C MET A 277 3.51 -4.59 -10.47
N PRO A 278 2.87 -4.69 -11.65
CA PRO A 278 1.65 -3.95 -11.94
C PRO A 278 0.61 -4.12 -10.84
N TYR A 279 -0.16 -3.05 -10.63
CA TYR A 279 -1.31 -2.99 -9.76
C TYR A 279 -0.98 -3.15 -8.26
N CYS A 280 0.31 -3.15 -7.90
CA CYS A 280 0.80 -3.25 -6.53
C CYS A 280 1.06 -1.87 -5.90
N LEU A 281 0.61 -1.67 -4.65
CA LEU A 281 1.05 -0.53 -3.83
C LEU A 281 2.51 -0.72 -3.45
N ASN A 282 3.36 0.17 -3.94
CA ASN A 282 4.78 0.19 -3.60
C ASN A 282 5.08 1.45 -2.78
N PRO A 283 5.48 1.33 -1.51
CA PRO A 283 5.79 2.48 -0.67
C PRO A 283 7.04 3.18 -1.18
N LEU A 284 7.02 4.50 -1.11
CA LEU A 284 8.08 5.39 -1.55
C LEU A 284 8.60 6.24 -0.40
N LYS A 285 9.88 6.58 -0.51
CA LYS A 285 10.62 7.40 0.44
C LYS A 285 11.30 8.57 -0.25
N ILE A 286 11.61 9.58 0.54
CA ILE A 286 12.54 10.62 0.13
C ILE A 286 13.86 9.99 -0.36
N ASN A 287 14.29 10.46 -1.52
CA ASN A 287 15.43 10.01 -2.33
C ASN A 287 15.25 8.73 -3.14
N ASP A 288 14.11 8.04 -3.05
CA ASP A 288 13.85 6.95 -4.00
C ASP A 288 13.82 7.49 -5.43
N ILE A 289 14.24 6.64 -6.36
CA ILE A 289 14.12 6.89 -7.79
C ILE A 289 13.02 6.00 -8.33
N VAL A 290 11.99 6.62 -8.89
CA VAL A 290 10.95 5.94 -9.67
C VAL A 290 11.24 6.12 -11.15
N VAL A 291 11.03 5.08 -11.96
CA VAL A 291 11.17 5.13 -13.42
C VAL A 291 9.87 4.65 -14.04
N PHE A 292 9.39 5.40 -15.03
CA PHE A 292 8.23 5.09 -15.84
C PHE A 292 8.67 4.88 -17.28
N GLY A 293 8.34 3.74 -17.87
CA GLY A 293 8.82 3.38 -19.20
C GLY A 293 10.30 3.00 -19.19
N HIS A 294 11.05 3.43 -20.20
CA HIS A 294 12.48 3.10 -20.31
C HIS A 294 13.36 4.08 -19.53
N ASP A 295 13.19 5.39 -19.75
CA ASP A 295 14.19 6.39 -19.33
C ASP A 295 13.61 7.55 -18.51
N THR A 296 12.28 7.61 -18.32
CA THR A 296 11.66 8.71 -17.57
C THR A 296 11.72 8.46 -16.07
N TYR A 297 12.75 8.97 -15.41
CA TYR A 297 12.93 8.86 -13.97
C TYR A 297 12.49 10.10 -13.21
N PHE A 298 12.12 9.92 -11.94
CA PHE A 298 11.94 10.98 -10.96
C PHE A 298 12.54 10.57 -9.62
N LYS A 299 13.15 11.53 -8.92
CA LYS A 299 13.58 11.38 -7.54
C LYS A 299 12.54 11.97 -6.60
N ILE A 300 12.20 11.24 -5.55
CA ILE A 300 11.31 11.73 -4.50
C ILE A 300 12.04 12.74 -3.62
N ARG A 301 11.48 13.93 -3.44
CA ARG A 301 12.03 15.03 -2.64
C ARG A 301 11.04 15.49 -1.55
N PRO A 302 11.53 16.07 -0.45
CA PRO A 302 10.65 16.69 0.55
C PRO A 302 9.85 17.83 -0.08
N GLY A 303 8.61 18.02 0.35
CA GLY A 303 7.84 19.22 0.02
C GLY A 303 8.47 20.46 0.66
N ASP A 304 8.22 21.63 0.07
CA ASP A 304 8.67 22.89 0.65
C ASP A 304 8.03 23.07 2.04
N GLN A 305 8.80 23.56 3.00
CA GLN A 305 8.21 24.11 4.21
C GLN A 305 7.59 25.44 3.82
N SER A 306 6.26 25.54 3.86
CA SER A 306 5.62 26.86 3.84
C SER A 306 6.23 27.66 4.99
N PRO A 307 6.82 28.85 4.77
CA PRO A 307 7.06 29.78 5.86
C PRO A 307 5.71 30.05 6.51
N GLY A 308 5.63 29.86 7.83
CA GLY A 308 4.43 30.15 8.62
C GLY A 308 4.05 31.63 8.58
#